data_AF-A0A925VT58-F1
#
_entry.id   AF-A0A925VT58-F1
#
_cell.length_a   1.000
_cell.length_b   1.000
_cell.length_c   1.000
_cell.angle_alpha   90.00
_cell.angle_beta   90.00
_cell.angle_gamma   90.00
#
_symmetry.space_group_name_H-M   'P 1'
#
loop_
_entity.id
_entity.type
_entity.pdbx_description
1 polymer ?
#
loop_
_entity_poly.entity_id
_entity_poly.type
_entity_poly.pdbx_seq_one_letter_code
_entity_poly.pdbx_strand_id
1 'polypeptide(L)'
;MKIFLCPFSRLLLAAAFLTTLLPACETSKKGIPEFTSPDKSDIGRKQEPSSRIVATVGEKGLIKYLVPRDQLTQAFNRQFGDGTSIDKTMVRKVQGGPKDPASYYLVGLGLRNGMFRGMAIPLTLVSDSELSLRSNASRYIISGVGCTFCFFNFENNDIVGTSCEEDSGGSRCDLRVEENNALFPRSAR
;
A
#
# COMPACT_ATOMS: atom_id res chain seq x y z
N MET A 1 -51.27 20.87 24.38
CA MET A 1 -50.44 20.20 23.36
C MET A 1 -49.30 21.15 22.98
N LYS A 2 -48.06 20.68 23.12
CA LYS A 2 -46.75 21.26 22.69
C LYS A 2 -46.86 21.87 21.26
N ILE A 3 -46.20 22.95 20.84
CA ILE A 3 -44.77 23.34 20.89
C ILE A 3 -44.64 24.87 20.66
N PHE A 4 -43.71 25.49 21.37
CA PHE A 4 -43.14 26.83 21.12
C PHE A 4 -42.07 26.72 20.02
N LEU A 5 -42.14 27.56 18.98
CA LEU A 5 -41.08 27.67 17.99
C LEU A 5 -40.65 29.14 17.74
N CYS A 6 -39.35 29.31 17.89
CA CYS A 6 -38.45 30.27 17.25
C CYS A 6 -38.32 31.72 17.79
N PRO A 7 -37.10 32.09 18.25
CA PRO A 7 -36.73 33.45 18.59
C PRO A 7 -36.34 34.22 17.33
N PHE A 8 -36.96 35.39 17.23
CA PHE A 8 -36.69 36.45 16.28
C PHE A 8 -35.33 37.12 16.54
N SER A 9 -34.69 37.57 15.45
CA SER A 9 -33.83 38.76 15.41
C SER A 9 -32.50 38.67 16.20
N ARG A 10 -31.41 38.17 15.62
CA ARG A 10 -30.60 38.90 14.62
C ARG A 10 -30.82 40.41 14.63
N LEU A 11 -30.02 41.11 15.42
CA LEU A 11 -29.35 42.40 15.16
C LEU A 11 -29.19 43.09 16.51
N LEU A 12 -27.96 43.14 17.01
CA LEU A 12 -27.35 44.30 17.70
C LEU A 12 -25.98 43.86 18.26
N LEU A 13 -24.95 44.64 17.93
CA LEU A 13 -23.59 44.68 18.53
C LEU A 13 -22.67 43.52 18.08
N ALA A 14 -21.75 43.63 17.10
CA ALA A 14 -20.91 44.75 16.69
C ALA A 14 -20.11 45.38 17.85
N ALA A 15 -19.24 44.60 18.51
CA ALA A 15 -18.08 45.09 19.26
C ALA A 15 -17.21 43.93 19.78
N ALA A 16 -16.23 43.47 18.99
CA ALA A 16 -14.98 42.84 19.47
C ALA A 16 -14.09 42.49 18.27
N PHE A 17 -13.80 43.50 17.44
CA PHE A 17 -12.68 43.50 16.52
C PHE A 17 -11.49 44.10 17.28
N LEU A 18 -10.28 43.59 17.04
CA LEU A 18 -8.96 44.04 17.55
C LEU A 18 -8.53 43.58 18.96
N THR A 19 -7.84 42.44 19.00
CA THR A 19 -6.65 42.12 19.84
C THR A 19 -6.23 40.70 19.43
N THR A 20 -5.04 40.32 18.97
CA THR A 20 -3.68 40.85 19.00
C THR A 20 -2.89 40.20 17.87
N LEU A 21 -2.34 41.01 16.95
CA LEU A 21 -1.28 40.59 16.03
C LEU A 21 0.05 40.64 16.80
N LEU A 22 0.73 39.50 16.94
CA LEU A 22 2.12 39.44 17.40
C LEU A 22 3.02 39.21 16.18
N PRO A 23 3.82 40.18 15.73
CA PRO A 23 4.92 39.91 14.82
C PRO A 23 6.13 39.46 15.64
N ALA A 24 6.41 38.15 15.65
CA ALA A 24 7.70 37.66 16.10
C ALA A 24 8.75 37.98 15.02
N CYS A 25 9.70 38.84 15.38
CA CYS A 25 10.95 39.04 14.65
C CYS A 25 11.75 37.74 14.69
N GLU A 26 12.05 37.16 13.53
CA GLU A 26 13.17 36.21 13.45
C GLU A 26 14.24 36.81 12.54
N THR A 27 15.32 37.26 13.19
CA THR A 27 16.54 37.69 12.55
C THR A 27 17.25 36.43 12.06
N SER A 28 17.42 36.27 10.75
CA SER A 28 18.37 35.29 10.23
C SER A 28 19.23 35.93 9.17
N LYS A 29 20.53 35.91 9.47
CA LYS A 29 21.62 36.62 8.82
C LYS A 29 21.66 36.30 7.33
N LYS A 30 21.79 37.33 6.49
CA LYS A 30 22.33 37.19 5.14
C LYS A 30 23.74 36.60 5.24
N GLY A 31 23.84 35.30 5.03
CA GLY A 31 25.10 34.62 4.74
C GLY A 31 25.65 35.11 3.41
N ILE A 32 26.92 35.47 3.45
CA ILE A 32 27.78 35.84 2.31
C ILE A 32 27.71 34.71 1.27
N PRO A 33 27.63 35.01 -0.05
CA PRO A 33 27.71 33.97 -1.06
C PRO A 33 29.18 33.54 -1.18
N GLU A 34 29.59 32.55 -0.39
CA GLU A 34 30.84 31.85 -0.67
C GLU A 34 30.64 31.00 -1.92
N PHE A 35 31.44 31.36 -2.92
CA PHE A 35 31.57 30.71 -4.21
C PHE A 35 32.22 29.33 -3.99
N THR A 36 31.41 28.29 -3.82
CA THR A 36 31.93 26.91 -3.81
C THR A 36 31.93 26.35 -5.23
N SER A 37 33.14 26.03 -5.70
CA SER A 37 33.44 25.21 -6.86
C SER A 37 32.54 23.96 -6.93
N PRO A 38 32.25 23.44 -8.13
CA PRO A 38 31.31 22.34 -8.30
C PRO A 38 31.87 21.07 -7.67
N ASP A 39 31.35 20.71 -6.51
CA ASP A 39 31.61 19.41 -5.90
C ASP A 39 30.85 18.35 -6.69
N LYS A 40 31.61 17.47 -7.35
CA LYS A 40 31.09 16.27 -8.02
C LYS A 40 30.71 15.27 -6.94
N SER A 41 29.59 15.50 -6.25
CA SER A 41 29.05 14.52 -5.30
C SER A 41 27.53 14.49 -5.28
N ASP A 42 26.89 14.55 -6.46
CA ASP A 42 25.51 14.10 -6.64
C ASP A 42 25.48 12.80 -7.47
N ILE A 43 26.21 11.79 -6.99
CA ILE A 43 25.79 10.42 -7.24
C ILE A 43 24.74 10.15 -6.16
N GLY A 44 23.48 10.41 -6.51
CA GLY A 44 22.33 10.16 -5.66
C GLY A 44 22.49 8.80 -4.98
N ARG A 45 22.57 8.81 -3.65
CA ARG A 45 22.72 7.62 -2.82
C ARG A 45 21.54 6.70 -3.10
N LYS A 46 21.72 5.77 -4.04
CA LYS A 46 20.70 4.78 -4.42
C LYS A 46 20.49 3.91 -3.19
N GLN A 47 19.49 4.27 -2.39
CA GLN A 47 19.20 3.61 -1.13
C GLN A 47 18.93 2.14 -1.42
N GLU A 48 19.71 1.25 -0.79
CA GLU A 48 19.57 -0.19 -1.01
C GLU A 48 18.14 -0.63 -0.67
N PRO A 49 17.53 -1.50 -1.49
CA PRO A 49 16.20 -2.03 -1.19
C PRO A 49 16.22 -2.73 0.17
N SER A 50 15.35 -2.32 1.09
CA SER A 50 15.19 -3.01 2.36
C SER A 50 14.39 -4.29 2.15
N SER A 51 14.79 -5.38 2.80
CA SER A 51 14.08 -6.66 2.81
C SER A 51 13.58 -7.02 4.19
N ARG A 52 12.44 -7.71 4.27
CA ARG A 52 11.87 -8.21 5.54
C ARG A 52 11.35 -9.63 5.35
N ILE A 53 11.71 -10.55 6.25
CA ILE A 53 11.10 -11.87 6.29
C ILE A 53 9.68 -11.75 6.84
N VAL A 54 8.70 -12.27 6.09
CA VAL A 54 7.28 -12.17 6.43
C VAL A 54 6.67 -13.50 6.87
N ALA A 55 7.23 -14.61 6.41
CA ALA A 55 6.76 -15.96 6.69
C ALA A 55 7.87 -16.99 6.47
N THR A 56 7.63 -18.22 6.92
CA THR A 56 8.44 -19.39 6.56
C THR A 56 7.55 -20.49 5.99
N VAL A 57 8.12 -21.32 5.13
CA VAL A 57 7.52 -22.52 4.56
C VAL A 57 7.89 -23.69 5.47
N GLY A 58 6.92 -24.17 6.24
CA GLY A 58 7.07 -25.32 7.11
C GLY A 58 6.93 -26.65 6.38
N GLU A 59 6.90 -27.72 7.17
CA GLU A 59 6.69 -29.07 6.67
C GLU A 59 5.41 -29.17 5.84
N LYS A 60 5.46 -29.97 4.77
CA LYS A 60 4.35 -30.16 3.81
C LYS A 60 3.88 -28.87 3.12
N GLY A 61 4.68 -27.79 3.14
CA GLY A 61 4.37 -26.52 2.48
C GLY A 61 3.44 -25.60 3.25
N LEU A 62 3.20 -25.87 4.55
CA LEU A 62 2.37 -25.02 5.40
C LEU A 62 3.06 -23.68 5.65
N ILE A 63 2.36 -22.57 5.44
CA ILE A 63 2.93 -21.25 5.67
C ILE A 63 2.79 -20.85 7.15
N LYS A 64 3.92 -20.58 7.79
CA LYS A 64 3.99 -19.99 9.13
C LYS A 64 4.31 -18.50 9.02
N TYR A 65 3.35 -17.66 9.38
CA TYR A 65 3.55 -16.20 9.36
C TYR A 65 4.48 -15.77 10.50
N LEU A 66 5.49 -14.97 10.18
CA LEU A 66 6.36 -14.31 11.16
C LEU A 66 5.88 -12.89 11.46
N VAL A 67 5.15 -12.27 10.53
CA VAL A 67 4.43 -11.02 10.73
C VAL A 67 2.94 -11.35 10.97
N PRO A 68 2.31 -10.86 12.06
CA PRO A 68 0.89 -11.11 12.31
C PRO A 68 0.00 -10.64 11.14
N ARG A 69 -1.04 -11.42 10.82
CA ARG A 69 -1.93 -11.13 9.68
C ARG A 69 -2.61 -9.77 9.81
N ASP A 70 -2.98 -9.35 11.02
CA ASP A 70 -3.57 -8.02 11.24
C ASP A 70 -2.59 -6.89 10.91
N GLN A 71 -1.30 -7.06 11.22
CA GLN A 71 -0.27 -6.10 10.84
C GLN A 71 -0.07 -6.06 9.32
N LEU A 72 -0.13 -7.22 8.64
CA LEU A 72 -0.11 -7.30 7.18
C LEU A 72 -1.31 -6.59 6.56
N THR A 73 -2.50 -6.80 7.11
CA THR A 73 -3.73 -6.15 6.65
C THR A 73 -3.63 -4.63 6.75
N GLN A 74 -3.19 -4.11 7.91
CA GLN A 74 -2.95 -2.68 8.08
C GLN A 74 -1.87 -2.15 7.14
N ALA A 75 -0.82 -2.95 6.87
CA ALA A 75 0.23 -2.58 5.93
C ALA A 75 -0.29 -2.45 4.50
N PHE A 76 -1.14 -3.38 4.04
CA PHE A 76 -1.78 -3.25 2.74
C PHE A 76 -2.73 -2.05 2.66
N ASN A 77 -3.50 -1.76 3.71
CA ASN A 77 -4.38 -0.57 3.74
C ASN A 77 -3.58 0.72 3.53
N ARG A 78 -2.44 0.86 4.22
CA ARG A 78 -1.52 1.99 4.01
C ARG A 78 -0.92 2.00 2.61
N GLN A 79 -0.56 0.83 2.07
CA GLN A 79 0.03 0.68 0.74
C GLN A 79 -0.92 1.08 -0.39
N PHE A 80 -2.22 0.83 -0.23
CA PHE A 80 -3.23 1.32 -1.17
C PHE A 80 -3.42 2.83 -1.06
N GLY A 81 -3.58 3.35 0.17
CA GLY A 81 -3.65 4.79 0.43
C GLY A 81 -4.83 5.53 -0.23
N ASP A 82 -5.80 4.81 -0.81
CA ASP A 82 -6.87 5.33 -1.65
C ASP A 82 -8.28 5.06 -1.10
N GLY A 83 -8.35 4.64 0.18
CA GLY A 83 -9.58 4.20 0.84
C GLY A 83 -9.91 2.71 0.65
N THR A 84 -9.07 1.92 -0.02
CA THR A 84 -9.21 0.45 -0.05
C THR A 84 -9.05 -0.13 1.36
N SER A 85 -10.01 -0.96 1.77
CA SER A 85 -9.99 -1.72 3.02
C SER A 85 -9.76 -3.19 2.73
N ILE A 86 -8.57 -3.67 3.08
CA ILE A 86 -8.17 -5.07 3.10
C ILE A 86 -8.67 -5.71 4.38
N ASP A 87 -9.24 -6.90 4.25
CA ASP A 87 -9.74 -7.73 5.35
C ASP A 87 -9.11 -9.12 5.35
N LYS A 88 -8.53 -9.54 4.22
CA LYS A 88 -7.90 -10.85 4.06
C LYS A 88 -6.49 -10.71 3.49
N THR A 89 -5.52 -11.22 4.24
CA THR A 89 -4.12 -11.32 3.80
C THR A 89 -3.65 -12.75 3.81
N MET A 90 -2.89 -13.18 2.80
CA MET A 90 -2.35 -14.53 2.75
C MET A 90 -1.07 -14.62 1.92
N VAL A 91 -0.25 -15.63 2.18
CA VAL A 91 0.78 -16.08 1.24
C VAL A 91 0.17 -17.12 0.32
N ARG A 92 0.25 -16.88 -0.99
CA ARG A 92 -0.19 -17.79 -2.04
C ARG A 92 1.03 -18.46 -2.65
N LYS A 93 1.10 -19.79 -2.54
CA LYS A 93 2.02 -20.62 -3.34
C LYS A 93 1.45 -20.76 -4.75
N VAL A 94 2.30 -20.58 -5.76
CA VAL A 94 1.99 -20.76 -7.17
C VAL A 94 3.02 -21.72 -7.75
N GLN A 95 2.55 -22.75 -8.43
CA GLN A 95 3.38 -23.79 -9.02
C GLN A 95 2.66 -24.28 -10.28
N GLY A 96 3.23 -24.01 -11.46
CA GLY A 96 2.63 -24.38 -12.75
C GLY A 96 2.49 -25.89 -12.92
N GLY A 97 3.59 -26.62 -12.78
CA GLY A 97 3.63 -28.08 -12.78
C GLY A 97 4.31 -28.67 -11.53
N PRO A 98 4.12 -29.98 -11.24
CA PRO A 98 4.67 -30.62 -10.03
C PRO A 98 6.20 -30.55 -9.91
N LYS A 99 6.90 -30.37 -11.03
CA LYS A 99 8.36 -30.31 -11.12
C LYS A 99 8.91 -28.88 -11.14
N ASP A 100 8.05 -27.88 -11.31
CA ASP A 100 8.48 -26.48 -11.41
C ASP A 100 8.78 -25.93 -10.01
N PRO A 101 9.77 -25.01 -9.89
CA PRO A 101 9.99 -24.32 -8.64
C PRO A 101 8.73 -23.53 -8.26
N ALA A 102 8.39 -23.56 -6.97
CA ALA A 102 7.24 -22.80 -6.47
C ALA A 102 7.61 -21.32 -6.32
N SER A 103 6.72 -20.45 -6.77
CA SER A 103 6.76 -19.02 -6.43
C SER A 103 5.76 -18.71 -5.33
N TYR A 104 6.03 -17.63 -4.58
CA TYR A 104 5.19 -17.21 -3.47
C TYR A 104 4.82 -15.75 -3.63
N TYR A 105 3.56 -15.42 -3.37
CA TYR A 105 3.06 -14.06 -3.38
C TYR A 105 2.43 -13.73 -2.03
N LEU A 106 2.75 -12.56 -1.49
CA LEU A 106 1.97 -11.98 -0.41
C LEU A 106 0.79 -11.25 -1.02
N VAL A 107 -0.42 -11.67 -0.67
CA VAL A 107 -1.68 -11.21 -1.28
C VAL A 107 -2.54 -10.56 -0.21
N GLY A 108 -3.03 -9.35 -0.49
CA GLY A 108 -4.08 -8.67 0.25
C GLY A 108 -5.34 -8.54 -0.62
N LEU A 109 -6.50 -8.92 -0.09
CA LEU A 109 -7.80 -8.81 -0.74
C LEU A 109 -8.74 -7.96 0.11
N GLY A 110 -9.61 -7.22 -0.54
CA GLY A 110 -10.61 -6.40 0.13
C GLY A 110 -11.44 -5.58 -0.85
N LEU A 111 -11.94 -4.45 -0.38
CA LEU A 111 -12.91 -3.63 -1.11
C LEU A 111 -12.54 -2.15 -1.12
N ARG A 112 -12.94 -1.45 -2.18
CA ARG A 112 -12.96 0.02 -2.26
C ARG A 112 -14.30 0.45 -2.81
N ASN A 113 -15.07 1.21 -2.01
CA ASN A 113 -16.44 1.61 -2.37
C ASN A 113 -17.33 0.42 -2.76
N GLY A 114 -17.20 -0.72 -2.06
CA GLY A 114 -17.94 -1.95 -2.34
C GLY A 114 -17.39 -2.78 -3.51
N MET A 115 -16.39 -2.30 -4.24
CA MET A 115 -15.81 -3.00 -5.39
C MET A 115 -14.57 -3.79 -5.01
N PHE A 116 -14.40 -4.98 -5.61
CA PHE A 116 -13.27 -5.87 -5.35
C PHE A 116 -11.92 -5.20 -5.64
N ARG A 117 -10.99 -5.34 -4.70
CA ARG A 117 -9.60 -4.90 -4.82
C ARG A 117 -8.67 -5.99 -4.32
N GLY A 118 -7.59 -6.21 -5.05
CA GLY A 118 -6.53 -7.13 -4.66
C GLY A 118 -5.16 -6.56 -4.95
N MET A 119 -4.19 -6.95 -4.15
CA MET A 119 -2.77 -6.67 -4.39
C MET A 119 -1.97 -7.93 -4.14
N ALA A 120 -1.11 -8.31 -5.09
CA ALA A 120 -0.13 -9.36 -4.93
C ALA A 120 1.28 -8.78 -5.07
N ILE A 121 2.19 -9.18 -4.18
CA ILE A 121 3.60 -8.79 -4.21
C ILE A 121 4.44 -10.06 -4.14
N PRO A 122 5.38 -10.29 -5.07
CA PRO A 122 6.19 -11.50 -5.07
C PRO A 122 7.11 -11.52 -3.86
N LEU A 123 7.25 -12.72 -3.28
CA LEU A 123 8.18 -13.02 -2.20
C LEU A 123 9.38 -13.77 -2.76
N THR A 124 10.56 -13.42 -2.27
CA THR A 124 11.78 -14.17 -2.56
C THR A 124 11.94 -15.25 -1.50
N LEU A 125 12.10 -16.51 -1.92
CA LEU A 125 12.58 -17.55 -1.03
C LEU A 125 14.06 -17.28 -0.71
N VAL A 126 14.34 -16.96 0.55
CA VAL A 126 15.67 -16.75 1.11
C VAL A 126 15.97 -17.97 1.96
N SER A 127 17.13 -18.60 1.77
CA SER A 127 17.42 -19.94 2.30
C SER A 127 16.38 -21.00 1.86
N ASP A 128 16.34 -22.15 2.53
CA ASP A 128 15.48 -23.27 2.14
C ASP A 128 14.00 -23.09 2.52
N SER A 129 13.65 -22.09 3.35
CA SER A 129 12.28 -21.95 3.86
C SER A 129 11.79 -20.54 4.15
N GLU A 130 12.63 -19.51 4.16
CA GLU A 130 12.19 -18.17 4.57
C GLU A 130 11.65 -17.37 3.39
N LEU A 131 10.52 -16.68 3.58
CA LEU A 131 9.91 -15.85 2.56
C LEU A 131 10.16 -14.37 2.88
N SER A 132 10.96 -13.73 2.03
CA SER A 132 11.34 -12.33 2.15
C SER A 132 10.56 -11.44 1.19
N LEU A 133 10.01 -10.35 1.71
CA LEU A 133 9.48 -9.25 0.91
C LEU A 133 10.57 -8.20 0.70
N ARG A 134 10.84 -7.83 -0.56
CA ARG A 134 11.77 -6.74 -0.90
C ARG A 134 10.99 -5.46 -1.17
N SER A 135 11.48 -4.30 -0.71
CA SER A 135 10.83 -3.01 -0.93
C SER A 135 10.80 -2.56 -2.39
N ASN A 136 11.67 -3.11 -3.24
CA ASN A 136 11.69 -2.83 -4.68
C ASN A 136 10.89 -3.84 -5.50
N ALA A 137 10.24 -4.83 -4.88
CA ALA A 137 9.38 -5.76 -5.60
C ALA A 137 8.16 -5.01 -6.18
N SER A 138 7.83 -5.31 -7.44
CA SER A 138 6.63 -4.79 -8.10
C SER A 138 5.36 -5.30 -7.41
N ARG A 139 4.33 -4.46 -7.39
CA ARG A 139 3.01 -4.82 -6.87
C ARG A 139 2.01 -4.93 -8.02
N TYR A 140 1.27 -6.02 -8.03
CA TYR A 140 0.23 -6.34 -9.00
C TYR A 140 -1.11 -6.02 -8.36
N ILE A 141 -1.84 -5.06 -8.90
CA ILE A 141 -3.08 -4.55 -8.33
C ILE A 141 -4.22 -4.88 -9.27
N ILE A 142 -5.27 -5.48 -8.71
CA ILE A 142 -6.45 -5.88 -9.45
C ILE A 142 -7.67 -5.13 -8.93
N SER A 143 -8.54 -4.74 -9.85
CA SER A 143 -9.76 -3.97 -9.56
C SER A 143 -10.92 -4.59 -10.31
N GLY A 144 -11.99 -4.92 -9.60
CA GLY A 144 -13.21 -5.40 -10.21
C GLY A 144 -14.16 -4.26 -10.58
N VAL A 145 -14.79 -4.37 -11.75
CA VAL A 145 -16.01 -3.65 -12.13
C VAL A 145 -17.04 -4.71 -12.49
N GLY A 146 -18.20 -4.74 -11.82
CA GLY A 146 -19.24 -5.74 -12.04
C GLY A 146 -18.93 -7.17 -11.58
N CYS A 147 -17.65 -7.51 -11.28
CA CYS A 147 -17.26 -8.84 -10.82
C CYS A 147 -17.37 -8.98 -9.30
N THR A 148 -18.02 -10.05 -8.83
CA THR A 148 -18.07 -10.42 -7.40
C THR A 148 -16.67 -10.68 -6.85
N PHE A 149 -15.88 -11.48 -7.59
CA PHE A 149 -14.47 -11.75 -7.29
C PHE A 149 -13.61 -11.65 -8.54
N CYS A 150 -12.39 -11.15 -8.37
CA CYS A 150 -11.33 -11.19 -9.38
C CYS A 150 -10.22 -12.14 -8.97
N PHE A 151 -9.64 -12.83 -9.94
CA PHE A 151 -8.51 -13.73 -9.75
C PHE A 151 -7.29 -13.26 -10.55
N PHE A 152 -6.11 -13.53 -10.02
CA PHE A 152 -4.86 -13.42 -10.76
C PHE A 152 -4.68 -14.68 -11.62
N ASN A 153 -4.35 -14.50 -12.89
CA ASN A 153 -3.99 -15.59 -13.79
C ASN A 153 -2.47 -15.76 -13.78
N PHE A 154 -2.01 -17.01 -13.74
CA PHE A 154 -0.59 -17.33 -13.63
C PHE A 154 -0.15 -18.15 -14.84
N GLU A 155 1.02 -17.82 -15.37
CA GLU A 155 1.74 -18.59 -16.38
C GLU A 155 3.22 -18.64 -15.98
N ASN A 156 3.83 -19.83 -15.99
CA ASN A 156 5.21 -20.03 -15.51
C ASN A 156 5.48 -19.45 -14.11
N ASN A 157 4.46 -19.47 -13.24
CA ASN A 157 4.43 -18.89 -11.88
C ASN A 157 4.37 -17.35 -11.79
N ASP A 158 4.36 -16.66 -12.93
CA ASP A 158 4.24 -15.21 -13.01
C ASP A 158 2.79 -14.79 -13.24
N ILE A 159 2.40 -13.65 -12.67
CA ILE A 159 1.09 -13.06 -12.91
C ILE A 159 1.09 -12.46 -14.33
N VAL A 160 0.27 -13.04 -15.21
CA VAL A 160 0.15 -12.59 -16.61
C VAL A 160 -1.16 -11.86 -16.91
N GLY A 161 -2.15 -11.97 -16.02
CA GLY A 161 -3.44 -11.33 -16.25
C GLY A 161 -4.43 -11.54 -15.11
N THR A 162 -5.70 -11.33 -15.43
CA THR A 162 -6.82 -11.38 -14.50
C THR A 162 -8.04 -12.04 -15.12
N SER A 163 -8.91 -12.58 -14.28
CA SER A 163 -10.21 -13.13 -14.67
C SER A 163 -11.28 -12.76 -13.64
N CYS A 164 -12.53 -12.70 -14.10
CA CYS A 164 -13.71 -12.62 -13.22
C CYS A 164 -14.21 -14.02 -12.88
N GLU A 165 -14.87 -14.16 -11.73
CA GLU A 165 -15.58 -15.41 -11.41
C GLU A 165 -16.70 -15.71 -12.40
N GLU A 166 -17.47 -14.68 -12.77
CA GLU A 166 -18.55 -14.75 -13.74
C GLU A 166 -18.43 -13.60 -14.74
N ASP A 167 -18.38 -13.96 -16.03
CA ASP A 167 -18.34 -13.02 -17.14
C ASP A 167 -19.76 -12.56 -17.49
N SER A 168 -20.37 -11.78 -16.59
CA SER A 168 -21.61 -11.07 -16.87
C SER A 168 -21.35 -9.85 -17.77
N GLY A 169 -22.35 -9.45 -18.56
CA GLY A 169 -22.19 -8.34 -19.52
C GLY A 169 -21.73 -7.04 -18.84
N GLY A 170 -20.51 -6.58 -19.17
CA GLY A 170 -19.90 -5.36 -18.63
C GLY A 170 -18.96 -5.58 -17.43
N SER A 171 -18.83 -6.82 -16.97
CA SER A 171 -17.94 -7.19 -15.88
C SER A 171 -16.49 -7.34 -16.35
N ARG A 172 -15.54 -6.79 -15.60
CA ARG A 172 -14.10 -6.88 -15.89
C ARG A 172 -13.23 -6.77 -14.65
N CYS A 173 -12.04 -7.37 -14.72
CA CYS A 173 -10.97 -7.21 -13.74
C CYS A 173 -9.77 -6.55 -14.39
N ASP A 174 -9.47 -5.31 -14.01
CA ASP A 174 -8.34 -4.57 -14.54
C ASP A 174 -7.08 -4.86 -13.71
N LEU A 175 -6.00 -5.28 -14.38
CA LEU A 175 -4.67 -5.46 -13.79
C LEU A 175 -3.82 -4.21 -14.01
N ARG A 176 -3.19 -3.73 -12.93
CA ARG A 176 -2.17 -2.68 -12.98
C ARG A 176 -0.93 -3.13 -12.24
N VAL A 177 0.24 -2.97 -12.85
CA VAL A 177 1.53 -3.25 -12.21
C VAL A 177 2.17 -1.92 -11.84
N GLU A 178 2.61 -1.81 -10.59
CA GLU A 178 3.41 -0.68 -10.15
C GLU A 178 4.77 -1.18 -9.65
N GLU A 179 5.82 -0.44 -9.98
CA GLU A 179 7.15 -0.72 -9.48
C GLU A 179 7.27 -0.35 -8.00
N ASN A 180 8.03 -1.16 -7.28
CA ASN A 180 8.31 -0.99 -5.85
C ASN A 180 7.07 -1.10 -4.94
N ASN A 181 7.33 -1.27 -3.65
CA ASN A 181 6.33 -1.23 -2.60
C ASN A 181 6.89 -0.56 -1.34
N ALA A 182 5.97 -0.02 -0.55
CA ALA A 182 6.18 0.59 0.74
C ALA A 182 5.35 -0.14 1.82
N LEU A 183 5.12 -1.46 1.63
CA LEU A 183 4.29 -2.26 2.53
C LEU A 183 4.84 -2.20 3.96
N PHE A 184 6.17 -2.26 4.07
CA PHE A 184 6.88 -1.94 5.31
C PHE A 184 7.69 -0.66 5.14
N PRO A 185 7.84 0.15 6.21
CA PRO A 185 8.77 1.26 6.21
C PRO A 185 10.17 0.76 5.85
N ARG A 186 10.90 1.54 5.05
CA ARG A 186 12.33 1.30 4.88
C ARG A 186 12.98 1.45 6.25
N SER A 187 13.76 0.47 6.67
CA SER A 187 14.54 0.61 7.90
C SER A 187 15.44 1.82 7.75
N ALA A 188 15.21 2.86 8.56
CA ALA A 188 16.21 3.91 8.74
C ALA A 188 17.46 3.23 9.30
N ARG A 189 18.62 3.48 8.69
CA ARG A 189 19.91 3.17 9.33
C ARG A 189 20.21 4.28 10.32
#